data_AF-A0A3S4I666-F1
#
_entry.id   AF-A0A3S4I666-F1
#
_cell.length_a   1.000
_cell.length_b   1.000
_cell.length_c   1.000
_cell.angle_alpha   90.00
_cell.angle_beta   90.00
_cell.angle_gamma   90.00
#
_symmetry.space_group_name_H-M   'P 1'
#
loop_
_entity.id
_entity.type
_entity.pdbx_description
1 polymer ?
#
loop_
_entity_poly.entity_id
_entity_poly.type
_entity_poly.pdbx_seq_one_letter_code
_entity_poly.pdbx_strand_id
1 'polypeptide(L)'
;MSTILIFLAALLACSLLAGWLLRVRARRQNLPWISAFSDAATRKLTPEERSAVENYLDNLSQIQQVPGPTGASTAPVSLTLNAQSNNVIILTHSITRYGITTDDPNKWRYYLDSVEVHLPPFWEQYINDENNVELIHTDTLPLVISLNGHTLQEYMQETRGYALQHTSSTQASIRGEESEQIELLNIRQETHEEYALSRPAGLREASLIVASFLLFFCCLITPDVFVPWIAGGAILLLAAGLWGLFAPPSKTSLREIHCLRGTPRRWGLFGENDQEQINNISLGIIDLIYPAHWQPYIAQDLGQQTDIDIYLDRHVARQGRFLSLHDEVKNFPLQHWLRSAVIAGGSLLVLFMLLFWIPLDMPIKFTLSWMKGAQTIEATSVKQLHDAGVRVGDTLHLSGKGMCNIHQSGSWTAQPNSPFMPFDCSQIIWNDARTLPLPSPISSTKPRR
;
A
#
# COMPACT_ATOMS: atom_id res chain seq x y z
N MET A 1 19.51 24.31 -14.93
CA MET A 1 19.52 24.86 -13.56
C MET A 1 18.13 24.96 -12.95
N SER A 2 17.08 25.31 -13.68
CA SER A 2 15.72 25.41 -13.10
C SER A 2 15.07 24.05 -12.81
N THR A 3 15.17 23.08 -13.71
CA THR A 3 14.40 21.81 -13.61
C THR A 3 14.84 20.87 -12.50
N ILE A 4 16.14 20.79 -12.19
CA ILE A 4 16.66 19.90 -11.14
C ILE A 4 16.36 20.46 -9.75
N LEU A 5 16.46 21.78 -9.56
CA LEU A 5 16.02 22.44 -8.32
C LEU A 5 14.51 22.29 -8.10
N ILE A 6 13.71 22.36 -9.17
CA ILE A 6 12.27 22.09 -9.11
C ILE A 6 12.02 20.63 -8.70
N PHE A 7 12.78 19.67 -9.25
CA PHE A 7 12.60 18.26 -8.92
C PHE A 7 12.98 17.93 -7.47
N LEU A 8 14.07 18.52 -6.97
CA LEU A 8 14.53 18.34 -5.59
C LEU A 8 13.58 19.04 -4.59
N ALA A 9 13.07 20.22 -4.94
CA ALA A 9 12.03 20.91 -4.17
C ALA A 9 10.70 20.14 -4.15
N ALA A 10 10.30 19.54 -5.28
CA ALA A 10 9.10 18.70 -5.36
C ALA A 10 9.23 17.42 -4.53
N LEU A 11 10.41 16.77 -4.53
CA LEU A 11 10.68 15.60 -3.70
C LEU A 11 10.61 15.93 -2.20
N LEU A 12 11.21 17.05 -1.79
CA LEU A 12 11.14 17.52 -0.41
C LEU A 12 9.71 17.89 0.00
N ALA A 13 8.96 18.59 -0.85
CA ALA A 13 7.57 18.93 -0.62
C ALA A 13 6.68 17.67 -0.47
N CYS A 14 6.85 16.67 -1.34
CA CYS A 14 6.15 15.39 -1.25
C CYS A 14 6.50 14.61 0.03
N SER A 15 7.77 14.63 0.46
CA SER A 15 8.19 13.97 1.71
C SER A 15 7.60 14.64 2.96
N LEU A 16 7.48 15.98 2.97
CA LEU A 16 6.87 16.72 4.06
C LEU A 16 5.35 16.53 4.10
N LEU A 17 4.69 16.48 2.93
CA LEU A 17 3.27 16.15 2.82
C LEU A 17 2.97 14.73 3.30
N ALA A 18 3.82 13.76 2.94
CA ALA A 18 3.70 12.39 3.44
C ALA A 18 3.90 12.31 4.96
N GLY A 19 4.90 13.00 5.50
CA GLY A 19 5.14 13.09 6.95
C GLY A 19 3.99 13.77 7.69
N TRP A 20 3.39 14.82 7.11
CA TRP A 20 2.23 15.50 7.68
C TRP A 20 0.98 14.63 7.66
N LEU A 21 0.71 13.94 6.54
CA LEU A 21 -0.41 13.00 6.44
C LEU A 21 -0.27 11.83 7.42
N LEU A 22 0.94 11.29 7.61
CA LEU A 22 1.20 10.26 8.60
C LEU A 22 0.97 10.78 10.03
N ARG A 23 1.40 12.01 10.35
CA ARG A 23 1.10 12.65 11.65
C ARG A 23 -0.39 12.92 11.86
N VAL A 24 -1.12 13.36 10.83
CA VAL A 24 -2.57 13.58 10.91
C VAL A 24 -3.31 12.25 11.10
N ARG A 25 -2.87 11.19 10.42
CA ARG A 25 -3.44 9.84 10.57
C ARG A 25 -3.11 9.23 11.93
N ALA A 26 -1.92 9.46 12.47
CA ALA A 26 -1.54 9.07 13.83
C ALA A 26 -2.31 9.88 14.90
N ARG A 27 -2.58 11.18 14.69
CA ARG A 27 -3.45 11.96 15.58
C ARG A 27 -4.91 11.50 15.56
N ARG A 28 -5.38 10.93 14.44
CA ARG A 28 -6.69 10.27 14.36
C ARG A 28 -6.72 8.88 15.02
N GLN A 29 -5.57 8.36 15.45
CA GLN A 29 -5.43 7.12 16.23
C GLN A 29 -5.21 7.39 17.72
N ASN A 30 -5.49 8.61 18.20
CA ASN A 30 -5.72 8.77 19.63
C ASN A 30 -6.95 7.92 20.00
N LEU A 31 -6.74 6.96 20.91
CA LEU A 31 -7.77 6.02 21.34
C LEU A 31 -9.06 6.76 21.71
N PRO A 32 -10.24 6.34 21.18
CA PRO A 32 -11.52 7.03 21.39
C PRO A 32 -11.96 7.08 22.86
N TRP A 33 -11.37 6.24 23.72
CA TRP A 33 -11.71 6.10 25.13
C TRP A 33 -11.39 7.34 25.99
N ILE A 34 -10.37 8.12 25.62
CA ILE A 34 -9.94 9.28 26.44
C ILE A 34 -10.90 10.46 26.28
N SER A 35 -11.66 10.53 25.17
CA SER A 35 -12.59 11.64 24.92
C SER A 35 -13.98 11.48 25.53
N ALA A 36 -14.42 10.26 25.86
CA ALA A 36 -15.81 10.00 26.25
C ALA A 36 -16.16 10.55 27.65
N PHE A 37 -15.20 10.60 28.58
CA PHE A 37 -15.46 10.99 29.99
C PHE A 37 -14.66 12.23 30.43
N SER A 38 -14.40 13.16 29.51
CA SER A 38 -13.56 14.34 29.80
C SER A 38 -14.13 15.31 30.85
N ASP A 39 -15.45 15.31 31.06
CA ASP A 39 -16.15 16.17 32.03
C ASP A 39 -16.39 15.49 33.40
N ALA A 40 -15.97 14.24 33.58
CA ALA A 40 -16.28 13.46 34.78
C ALA A 40 -15.35 13.76 35.97
N ALA A 41 -15.90 13.75 37.19
CA ALA A 41 -15.12 13.95 38.40
C ALA A 41 -14.23 12.74 38.68
N THR A 42 -13.00 12.97 39.18
CA THR A 42 -12.06 11.89 39.48
C THR A 42 -11.70 11.85 40.96
N ARG A 43 -11.69 10.64 41.54
CA ARG A 43 -11.25 10.34 42.92
C ARG A 43 -10.17 9.25 42.89
N LYS A 44 -9.34 9.16 43.92
CA LYS A 44 -8.41 8.03 44.09
C LYS A 44 -9.09 6.83 44.75
N LEU A 45 -8.83 5.64 44.22
CA LEU A 45 -9.29 4.38 44.78
C LEU A 45 -8.66 4.13 46.17
N THR A 46 -9.48 3.73 47.14
CA THR A 46 -9.01 3.37 48.48
C THR A 46 -8.34 1.98 48.47
N PRO A 47 -7.41 1.69 49.39
CA PRO A 47 -6.77 0.38 49.44
C PRO A 47 -7.77 -0.76 49.73
N GLU A 48 -8.84 -0.49 50.48
CA GLU A 48 -9.91 -1.47 50.74
C GLU A 48 -10.70 -1.78 49.46
N GLU A 49 -11.14 -0.76 48.72
CA GLU A 49 -11.83 -0.94 47.42
C GLU A 49 -10.94 -1.68 46.41
N ARG A 50 -9.64 -1.37 46.39
CA ARG A 50 -8.68 -2.07 45.53
C ARG A 50 -8.65 -3.57 45.81
N SER A 51 -8.57 -3.95 47.08
CA SER A 51 -8.56 -5.37 47.46
C SER A 51 -9.85 -6.09 47.08
N ALA A 52 -11.00 -5.41 47.13
CA ALA A 52 -12.29 -5.96 46.72
C ALA A 52 -12.37 -6.15 45.19
N VAL A 53 -11.85 -5.19 44.43
CA VAL A 53 -11.76 -5.28 42.96
C VAL A 53 -10.85 -6.44 42.55
N GLU A 54 -9.66 -6.56 43.16
CA GLU A 54 -8.73 -7.67 42.88
C GLU A 54 -9.40 -9.04 43.17
N ASN A 55 -10.07 -9.18 44.31
CA ASN A 55 -10.78 -10.40 44.68
C ASN A 55 -11.97 -10.72 43.73
N TYR A 56 -12.68 -9.69 43.26
CA TYR A 56 -13.75 -9.86 42.29
C TYR A 56 -13.22 -10.31 40.92
N LEU A 57 -12.14 -9.72 40.43
CA LEU A 57 -11.49 -10.10 39.18
C LEU A 57 -10.95 -11.55 39.25
N ASP A 58 -10.38 -11.94 40.39
CA ASP A 58 -9.91 -13.31 40.63
C ASP A 58 -11.09 -14.31 40.59
N ASN A 59 -12.20 -14.03 41.28
CA ASN A 59 -13.39 -14.87 41.27
C ASN A 59 -14.01 -14.96 39.86
N LEU A 60 -14.07 -13.84 39.14
CA LEU A 60 -14.58 -13.78 37.78
C LEU A 60 -13.72 -14.63 36.82
N SER A 61 -12.39 -14.59 36.97
CA SER A 61 -11.48 -15.44 36.22
C SER A 61 -11.69 -16.93 36.50
N GLN A 62 -12.03 -17.29 37.74
CA GLN A 62 -12.30 -18.67 38.15
C GLN A 62 -13.63 -19.19 37.56
N ILE A 63 -14.67 -18.35 37.54
CA ILE A 63 -15.98 -18.70 36.96
C ILE A 63 -15.88 -18.87 35.43
N GLN A 64 -15.08 -18.04 34.76
CA GLN A 64 -14.87 -18.11 33.31
C GLN A 64 -14.04 -19.32 32.85
N GLN A 65 -13.31 -20.00 33.75
CA GLN A 65 -12.50 -21.18 33.44
C GLN A 65 -13.31 -22.49 33.37
N VAL A 66 -14.59 -22.49 33.76
CA VAL A 66 -15.44 -23.68 33.66
C VAL A 66 -15.96 -23.81 32.21
N PRO A 67 -15.59 -24.86 31.45
CA PRO A 67 -16.05 -25.03 30.08
C PRO A 67 -17.57 -25.25 30.02
N GLY A 68 -18.29 -24.39 29.31
CA GLY A 68 -19.69 -24.62 28.96
C GLY A 68 -19.85 -25.87 28.09
N PRO A 69 -21.03 -26.54 28.12
CA PRO A 69 -21.27 -27.80 27.39
C PRO A 69 -21.30 -27.67 25.86
N THR A 70 -21.25 -26.45 25.33
CA THR A 70 -21.21 -26.16 23.89
C THR A 70 -19.81 -25.64 23.54
N GLY A 71 -19.06 -26.42 22.76
CA GLY A 71 -17.66 -26.13 22.36
C GLY A 71 -17.46 -24.92 21.43
N ALA A 72 -18.33 -23.91 21.51
CA ALA A 72 -18.20 -22.64 20.81
C ALA A 72 -17.58 -21.60 21.78
N SER A 73 -16.25 -21.58 21.87
CA SER A 73 -15.55 -20.61 22.70
C SER A 73 -15.30 -19.32 21.90
N THR A 74 -16.18 -18.32 22.07
CA THR A 74 -15.67 -16.95 22.07
C THR A 74 -14.92 -16.79 23.39
N ALA A 75 -13.63 -16.48 23.33
CA ALA A 75 -12.81 -16.37 24.52
C ALA A 75 -13.46 -15.35 25.49
N PRO A 76 -13.68 -15.70 26.76
CA PRO A 76 -14.22 -14.77 27.73
C PRO A 76 -13.28 -13.56 27.88
N VAL A 77 -13.85 -12.35 27.97
CA VAL A 77 -13.07 -11.12 28.15
C VAL A 77 -12.44 -11.19 29.54
N SER A 78 -11.11 -11.26 29.57
CA SER A 78 -10.33 -11.13 30.81
C SER A 78 -10.11 -9.65 31.13
N LEU A 79 -10.31 -9.30 32.40
CA LEU A 79 -10.18 -7.95 32.92
C LEU A 79 -8.92 -7.88 33.78
N THR A 80 -7.95 -7.05 33.39
CA THR A 80 -6.69 -6.85 34.12
C THR A 80 -6.49 -5.38 34.49
N LEU A 81 -5.99 -5.15 35.71
CA LEU A 81 -5.79 -3.80 36.24
C LEU A 81 -4.61 -3.09 35.55
N ASN A 82 -4.85 -1.88 35.04
CA ASN A 82 -3.83 -1.03 34.42
C ASN A 82 -3.30 0.05 35.39
N ALA A 83 -2.25 0.78 35.04
CA ALA A 83 -1.74 1.94 35.76
C ALA A 83 -2.79 3.04 36.02
N GLN A 84 -3.83 3.15 35.17
CA GLN A 84 -4.95 4.09 35.35
C GLN A 84 -6.06 3.60 36.29
N SER A 85 -6.06 2.32 36.69
CA SER A 85 -7.07 1.72 37.59
C SER A 85 -7.12 2.36 38.98
N ASN A 86 -6.09 3.12 39.37
CA ASN A 86 -6.04 3.82 40.66
C ASN A 86 -6.95 5.06 40.70
N ASN A 87 -7.42 5.51 39.54
CA ASN A 87 -8.29 6.67 39.41
C ASN A 87 -9.72 6.18 39.15
N VAL A 88 -10.60 6.51 40.08
CA VAL A 88 -12.03 6.30 39.99
C VAL A 88 -12.65 7.49 39.27
N ILE A 89 -13.48 7.21 38.28
CA ILE A 89 -14.26 8.20 37.56
C ILE A 89 -15.70 8.12 38.06
N ILE A 90 -16.24 9.26 38.45
CA ILE A 90 -17.58 9.42 38.99
C ILE A 90 -18.41 10.15 37.94
N LEU A 91 -19.50 9.51 37.51
CA LEU A 91 -20.40 10.05 36.49
C LEU A 91 -21.85 9.69 36.80
N THR A 92 -22.75 10.59 36.42
CA THR A 92 -24.20 10.36 36.50
C THR A 92 -24.74 10.11 35.09
N HIS A 93 -25.14 8.87 34.80
CA HIS A 93 -25.51 8.47 33.44
C HIS A 93 -26.53 7.33 33.42
N SER A 94 -27.31 7.24 32.34
CA SER A 94 -28.14 6.08 32.04
C SER A 94 -27.29 4.89 31.58
N ILE A 95 -27.69 3.67 31.94
CA ILE A 95 -27.03 2.43 31.52
C ILE A 95 -27.94 1.71 30.54
N THR A 96 -27.44 1.40 29.35
CA THR A 96 -28.16 0.63 28.33
C THR A 96 -27.68 -0.81 28.31
N ARG A 97 -28.62 -1.75 28.09
CA ARG A 97 -28.35 -3.19 28.05
C ARG A 97 -28.53 -3.74 26.63
N TYR A 98 -27.60 -4.57 26.19
CA TYR A 98 -27.69 -5.31 24.93
C TYR A 98 -27.46 -6.81 25.19
N GLY A 99 -28.41 -7.63 24.79
CA GLY A 99 -28.29 -9.09 24.84
C GLY A 99 -27.74 -9.64 23.52
N ILE A 100 -26.88 -10.64 23.60
CA ILE A 100 -26.49 -11.48 22.44
C ILE A 100 -27.45 -12.67 22.43
N THR A 101 -27.94 -13.07 21.26
CA THR A 101 -28.97 -14.12 21.06
C THR A 101 -28.49 -15.55 21.35
N THR A 102 -27.92 -15.80 22.53
CA THR A 102 -27.53 -17.12 22.99
C THR A 102 -28.27 -17.42 24.30
N ASP A 103 -28.79 -18.65 24.41
CA ASP A 103 -29.65 -19.21 25.48
C ASP A 103 -29.07 -19.19 26.91
N ASP A 104 -28.05 -18.36 27.18
CA ASP A 104 -27.47 -18.17 28.51
C ASP A 104 -28.12 -16.96 29.19
N PRO A 105 -28.89 -17.14 30.27
CA PRO A 105 -29.68 -16.07 30.91
C PRO A 105 -28.85 -14.91 31.51
N ASN A 106 -27.52 -14.99 31.50
CA ASN A 106 -26.62 -14.09 32.23
C ASN A 106 -25.52 -13.43 31.36
N LYS A 107 -25.70 -13.31 30.04
CA LYS A 107 -24.69 -12.69 29.15
C LYS A 107 -25.19 -11.39 28.51
N TRP A 108 -25.36 -10.37 29.34
CA TRP A 108 -25.68 -9.00 28.92
C TRP A 108 -24.42 -8.15 28.75
N ARG A 109 -24.43 -7.25 27.77
CA ARG A 109 -23.42 -6.20 27.61
C ARG A 109 -24.02 -4.87 28.04
N TYR A 110 -23.27 -4.11 28.83
CA TYR A 110 -23.70 -2.83 29.37
C TYR A 110 -22.96 -1.69 28.69
N TYR A 111 -23.67 -0.62 28.39
CA TYR A 111 -23.08 0.58 27.80
C TYR A 111 -23.42 1.81 28.63
N LEU A 112 -22.41 2.63 28.82
CA LEU A 112 -22.54 4.01 29.28
C LEU A 112 -22.36 4.89 28.05
N ASP A 113 -23.45 5.48 27.58
CA ASP A 113 -23.51 6.25 26.33
C ASP A 113 -23.08 5.39 25.11
N SER A 114 -21.81 5.46 24.72
CA SER A 114 -21.20 4.77 23.58
C SER A 114 -20.09 3.80 24.00
N VAL A 115 -19.86 3.68 25.31
CA VAL A 115 -18.74 2.95 25.88
C VAL A 115 -19.23 1.66 26.52
N GLU A 116 -18.73 0.51 26.04
CA GLU A 116 -18.99 -0.79 26.67
C GLU A 116 -18.30 -0.87 28.03
N VAL A 117 -19.07 -1.19 29.06
CA VAL A 117 -18.61 -1.34 30.44
C VAL A 117 -19.03 -2.68 31.01
N HIS A 118 -18.26 -3.15 31.99
CA HIS A 118 -18.60 -4.35 32.72
C HIS A 118 -19.26 -4.04 34.05
N LEU A 119 -20.48 -4.54 34.15
CA LEU A 119 -21.35 -4.42 35.32
C LEU A 119 -21.48 -5.79 35.98
N PRO A 120 -21.28 -5.88 37.31
CA PRO A 120 -21.58 -7.10 38.06
C PRO A 120 -23.03 -7.57 37.87
N PRO A 121 -23.28 -8.87 37.61
CA PRO A 121 -24.61 -9.39 37.21
C PRO A 121 -25.76 -9.04 38.17
N PHE A 122 -25.54 -9.07 39.49
CA PHE A 122 -26.61 -8.77 40.45
C PHE A 122 -26.99 -7.29 40.52
N TRP A 123 -26.23 -6.40 39.89
CA TRP A 123 -26.55 -4.97 39.87
C TRP A 123 -27.54 -4.57 38.79
N GLU A 124 -27.97 -5.53 37.96
CA GLU A 124 -29.04 -5.36 36.99
C GLU A 124 -30.33 -4.80 37.61
N GLN A 125 -30.66 -5.24 38.83
CA GLN A 125 -31.87 -4.81 39.54
C GLN A 125 -31.79 -3.38 40.09
N TYR A 126 -30.59 -2.79 40.16
CA TYR A 126 -30.35 -1.47 40.73
C TYR A 126 -30.16 -0.38 39.66
N ILE A 127 -30.42 -0.71 38.38
CA ILE A 127 -30.37 0.24 37.27
C ILE A 127 -31.65 1.08 37.26
N ASN A 128 -31.48 2.38 37.35
CA ASN A 128 -32.50 3.42 37.19
C ASN A 128 -32.27 4.20 35.88
N ASP A 129 -33.17 5.14 35.56
CA ASP A 129 -33.02 6.02 34.39
C ASP A 129 -31.78 6.92 34.49
N GLU A 130 -31.48 7.43 35.70
CA GLU A 130 -30.26 8.16 36.02
C GLU A 130 -29.49 7.43 37.12
N ASN A 131 -28.26 7.01 36.84
CA ASN A 131 -27.44 6.25 37.77
C ASN A 131 -26.19 7.02 38.16
N ASN A 132 -25.86 7.05 39.45
CA ASN A 132 -24.54 7.46 39.90
C ASN A 132 -23.59 6.26 39.81
N VAL A 133 -22.64 6.33 38.88
CA VAL A 133 -21.72 5.25 38.55
C VAL A 133 -20.30 5.67 38.90
N GLU A 134 -19.61 4.82 39.65
CA GLU A 134 -18.16 4.92 39.82
C GLU A 134 -17.50 3.78 39.03
N LEU A 135 -16.57 4.13 38.15
CA LEU A 135 -15.86 3.17 37.31
C LEU A 135 -14.34 3.35 37.35
N ILE A 136 -13.63 2.27 37.05
CA ILE A 136 -12.18 2.24 36.89
C ILE A 136 -11.80 1.73 35.51
N HIS A 137 -10.68 2.22 35.00
CA HIS A 137 -10.14 1.73 33.73
C HIS A 137 -9.36 0.42 33.93
N THR A 138 -9.72 -0.60 33.15
CA THR A 138 -8.95 -1.84 32.98
C THR A 138 -8.36 -1.90 31.56
N ASP A 139 -7.54 -2.91 31.25
CA ASP A 139 -6.91 -3.03 29.94
C ASP A 139 -7.88 -3.28 28.79
N THR A 140 -9.01 -3.95 29.05
CA THR A 140 -9.96 -4.36 28.01
C THR A 140 -11.21 -3.50 28.00
N LEU A 141 -11.82 -3.26 29.16
CA LEU A 141 -13.03 -2.44 29.28
C LEU A 141 -13.17 -1.85 30.71
N PRO A 142 -13.84 -0.70 30.89
CA PRO A 142 -14.03 -0.12 32.21
C PRO A 142 -14.89 -1.01 33.11
N LEU A 143 -14.48 -1.16 34.36
CA LEU A 143 -15.19 -1.92 35.38
C LEU A 143 -15.96 -0.96 36.29
N VAL A 144 -17.25 -1.20 36.49
CA VAL A 144 -18.07 -0.48 37.45
C VAL A 144 -17.79 -1.00 38.87
N ILE A 145 -17.39 -0.11 39.77
CA ILE A 145 -17.05 -0.43 41.18
C ILE A 145 -18.15 -0.03 42.17
N SER A 146 -19.01 0.92 41.80
CA SER A 146 -20.23 1.21 42.56
C SER A 146 -21.35 1.74 41.66
N LEU A 147 -22.58 1.41 42.03
CA LEU A 147 -23.79 1.82 41.33
C LEU A 147 -24.84 2.27 42.36
N ASN A 148 -25.28 3.53 42.29
CA ASN A 148 -26.39 4.05 43.10
C ASN A 148 -26.24 3.81 44.63
N GLY A 149 -25.01 3.86 45.13
CA GLY A 149 -24.69 3.62 46.54
C GLY A 149 -24.38 2.17 46.90
N HIS A 150 -24.57 1.22 45.98
CA HIS A 150 -24.10 -0.16 46.14
C HIS A 150 -22.65 -0.28 45.73
N THR A 151 -21.82 -0.88 46.58
CA THR A 151 -20.38 -1.03 46.33
C THR A 151 -19.98 -2.48 46.09
N LEU A 152 -18.88 -2.66 45.36
CA LEU A 152 -18.34 -3.98 45.03
C LEU A 152 -17.94 -4.81 46.27
N GLN A 153 -17.73 -4.17 47.42
CA GLN A 153 -17.47 -4.84 48.70
C GLN A 153 -18.72 -5.57 49.23
N GLU A 154 -19.89 -4.94 49.13
CA GLU A 154 -21.17 -5.49 49.57
C GLU A 154 -21.64 -6.62 48.64
N TYR A 155 -21.36 -6.48 47.34
CA TYR A 155 -21.64 -7.49 46.33
C TYR A 155 -21.10 -8.89 46.68
N MET A 156 -19.89 -8.96 47.26
CA MET A 156 -19.27 -10.22 47.68
C MET A 156 -20.05 -10.92 48.81
N GLN A 157 -20.75 -10.17 49.65
CA GLN A 157 -21.58 -10.70 50.72
C GLN A 157 -22.94 -11.18 50.17
N GLU A 158 -23.54 -10.41 49.27
CA GLU A 158 -24.86 -10.71 48.68
C GLU A 158 -24.84 -11.92 47.74
N THR A 159 -23.77 -12.11 46.96
CA THR A 159 -23.60 -13.25 46.03
C THR A 159 -23.76 -14.61 46.74
N ARG A 160 -23.38 -14.71 48.03
CA ARG A 160 -23.54 -15.94 48.81
C ARG A 160 -24.99 -16.25 49.17
N GLY A 161 -25.89 -15.26 49.14
CA GLY A 161 -27.31 -15.42 49.48
C GLY A 161 -28.19 -15.91 48.31
N TYR A 162 -27.87 -15.52 47.07
CA TYR A 162 -28.74 -15.76 45.90
C TYR A 162 -28.53 -17.11 45.18
N ALA A 163 -27.46 -17.85 45.46
CA ALA A 163 -27.16 -19.14 44.82
C ALA A 163 -28.18 -20.27 45.10
N LEU A 164 -29.23 -20.03 45.88
CA LEU A 164 -30.22 -21.02 46.30
C LEU A 164 -31.55 -21.00 45.50
N GLN A 165 -31.74 -20.09 44.53
CA GLN A 165 -33.03 -19.93 43.82
C GLN A 165 -32.85 -19.98 42.28
N HIS A 166 -33.26 -21.07 41.61
CA HIS A 166 -33.22 -21.22 40.15
C HIS A 166 -34.64 -21.18 39.55
N THR A 167 -34.91 -20.30 38.59
CA THR A 167 -36.18 -20.23 37.82
C THR A 167 -36.04 -20.83 36.42
N SER A 168 -37.04 -21.60 35.98
CA SER A 168 -37.13 -22.29 34.69
C SER A 168 -37.80 -21.42 33.60
N SER A 169 -37.22 -21.33 32.40
CA SER A 169 -37.76 -20.60 31.25
C SER A 169 -38.49 -21.51 30.24
N THR A 170 -39.66 -21.05 29.76
CA THR A 170 -40.55 -21.74 28.82
C THR A 170 -40.11 -21.52 27.36
N GLN A 171 -39.94 -22.60 26.58
CA GLN A 171 -39.60 -22.55 25.14
C GLN A 171 -40.80 -22.14 24.27
N ALA A 172 -40.57 -21.23 23.30
CA ALA A 172 -41.54 -20.84 22.29
C ALA A 172 -41.39 -21.67 21.00
N SER A 173 -42.52 -21.98 20.36
CA SER A 173 -42.63 -22.79 19.13
C SER A 173 -42.40 -21.96 17.85
N ILE A 174 -41.54 -22.46 16.94
CA ILE A 174 -41.25 -21.86 15.63
C ILE A 174 -42.22 -22.40 14.56
N ARG A 175 -42.87 -21.51 13.82
CA ARG A 175 -43.78 -21.80 12.70
C ARG A 175 -42.96 -21.90 11.41
N GLY A 176 -43.13 -22.99 10.64
CA GLY A 176 -42.45 -23.17 9.36
C GLY A 176 -42.92 -22.17 8.31
N GLU A 177 -41.98 -21.41 7.76
CA GLU A 177 -42.19 -20.46 6.65
C GLU A 177 -42.18 -21.22 5.31
N GLU A 178 -43.06 -20.82 4.40
CA GLU A 178 -43.21 -21.42 3.06
C GLU A 178 -41.89 -21.32 2.30
N SER A 179 -41.42 -22.42 1.71
CA SER A 179 -40.16 -22.48 0.97
C SER A 179 -40.16 -21.47 -0.18
N GLU A 180 -39.42 -20.38 -0.02
CA GLU A 180 -39.21 -19.41 -1.10
C GLU A 180 -38.54 -20.12 -2.28
N GLN A 181 -39.21 -20.14 -3.44
CA GLN A 181 -38.71 -20.77 -4.65
C GLN A 181 -37.71 -19.84 -5.33
N ILE A 182 -36.42 -20.17 -5.24
CA ILE A 182 -35.36 -19.50 -5.99
C ILE A 182 -35.29 -20.18 -7.36
N GLU A 183 -35.48 -19.42 -8.43
CA GLU A 183 -35.37 -19.93 -9.80
C GLU A 183 -33.96 -19.65 -10.33
N LEU A 184 -33.23 -20.71 -10.71
CA LEU A 184 -32.00 -20.56 -11.48
C LEU A 184 -32.37 -20.31 -12.95
N LEU A 185 -32.17 -19.09 -13.43
CA LEU A 185 -32.49 -18.70 -14.80
C LEU A 185 -31.44 -19.21 -15.78
N ASN A 186 -30.16 -18.93 -15.51
CA ASN A 186 -29.06 -19.24 -16.41
C ASN A 186 -27.71 -19.19 -15.68
N ILE A 187 -26.69 -19.79 -16.29
CA ILE A 187 -25.29 -19.65 -15.88
C ILE A 187 -24.56 -18.93 -17.00
N ARG A 188 -24.04 -17.73 -16.72
CA ARG A 188 -23.25 -16.93 -17.67
C ARG A 188 -21.79 -16.86 -17.24
N GLN A 189 -20.89 -16.61 -18.19
CA GLN A 189 -19.50 -16.29 -17.87
C GLN A 189 -19.34 -14.80 -17.56
N GLU A 190 -18.33 -14.46 -16.76
CA GLU A 190 -17.92 -13.07 -16.51
C GLU A 190 -17.72 -12.28 -17.82
N THR A 191 -18.18 -11.04 -17.81
CA THR A 191 -17.84 -10.07 -18.86
C THR A 191 -16.40 -9.59 -18.71
N HIS A 192 -15.85 -8.98 -19.76
CA HIS A 192 -14.47 -8.47 -19.74
C HIS A 192 -14.28 -7.36 -18.69
N GLU A 193 -15.32 -6.56 -18.47
CA GLU A 193 -15.37 -5.49 -17.50
C GLU A 193 -15.42 -6.02 -16.06
N GLU A 194 -16.24 -7.04 -15.79
CA GLU A 194 -16.31 -7.73 -14.50
C GLU A 194 -14.96 -8.42 -14.18
N TYR A 195 -14.35 -9.07 -15.18
CA TYR A 195 -13.03 -9.68 -15.04
C TYR A 195 -11.92 -8.66 -14.73
N ALA A 196 -12.04 -7.42 -15.21
CA ALA A 196 -11.06 -6.38 -14.93
C ALA A 196 -11.00 -6.00 -13.44
N LEU A 197 -12.09 -6.19 -12.69
CA LEU A 197 -12.15 -5.96 -11.24
C LEU A 197 -11.50 -7.09 -10.44
N SER A 198 -11.66 -8.33 -10.88
CA SER A 198 -11.11 -9.50 -10.19
C SER A 198 -9.63 -9.75 -10.50
N ARG A 199 -9.10 -9.10 -11.54
CA ARG A 199 -7.70 -9.24 -11.94
C ARG A 199 -6.77 -8.71 -10.83
N PRO A 200 -5.83 -9.51 -10.31
CA PRO A 200 -4.80 -9.00 -9.39
C PRO A 200 -4.00 -7.88 -10.09
N ALA A 201 -3.43 -6.95 -9.32
CA ALA A 201 -2.88 -5.64 -9.75
C ALA A 201 -1.77 -5.63 -10.85
N GLY A 202 -1.60 -6.68 -11.64
CA GLY A 202 -0.73 -6.76 -12.82
C GLY A 202 0.75 -6.69 -12.48
N LEU A 203 1.09 -7.03 -11.22
CA LEU A 203 2.45 -6.95 -10.69
C LEU A 203 3.39 -7.94 -11.37
N ARG A 204 2.88 -9.10 -11.78
CA ARG A 204 3.67 -10.13 -12.48
C ARG A 204 4.09 -9.64 -13.87
N GLU A 205 3.18 -9.03 -14.62
CA GLU A 205 3.48 -8.51 -15.95
C GLU A 205 4.41 -7.30 -15.85
N ALA A 206 4.23 -6.44 -14.84
CA ALA A 206 5.15 -5.34 -14.57
C ALA A 206 6.55 -5.83 -14.19
N SER A 207 6.67 -6.85 -13.35
CA SER A 207 7.97 -7.38 -12.93
C SER A 207 8.72 -8.04 -14.09
N LEU A 208 8.03 -8.70 -15.03
CA LEU A 208 8.64 -9.24 -16.25
C LEU A 208 9.25 -8.14 -17.13
N ILE A 209 8.57 -6.99 -17.28
CA ILE A 209 9.09 -5.85 -18.03
C ILE A 209 10.31 -5.24 -17.34
N VAL A 210 10.25 -5.07 -16.02
CA VAL A 210 11.40 -4.54 -15.25
C VAL A 210 12.58 -5.50 -15.30
N ALA A 211 12.35 -6.82 -15.21
CA ALA A 211 13.39 -7.83 -15.36
C ALA A 211 14.03 -7.81 -16.75
N SER A 212 13.24 -7.57 -17.81
CA SER A 212 13.75 -7.38 -19.16
C SER A 212 14.69 -6.16 -19.25
N PHE A 213 14.31 -5.02 -18.67
CA PHE A 213 15.18 -3.84 -18.64
C PHE A 213 16.48 -4.06 -17.87
N LEU A 214 16.43 -4.82 -16.77
CA LEU A 214 17.65 -5.23 -16.04
C LEU A 214 18.56 -6.13 -16.88
N LEU A 215 18.00 -7.08 -17.63
CA LEU A 215 18.81 -7.92 -18.52
C LEU A 215 19.44 -7.12 -19.66
N PHE A 216 18.73 -6.14 -20.23
CA PHE A 216 19.33 -5.21 -21.21
C PHE A 216 20.48 -4.41 -20.61
N PHE A 217 20.38 -4.00 -19.36
CA PHE A 217 21.51 -3.38 -18.65
C PHE A 217 22.67 -4.37 -18.46
N CYS A 218 22.41 -5.61 -18.07
CA CYS A 218 23.44 -6.64 -17.95
C CYS A 218 24.18 -6.90 -19.27
N CYS A 219 23.49 -6.85 -20.43
CA CYS A 219 24.14 -6.97 -21.74
C CYS A 219 25.27 -5.96 -21.96
N LEU A 220 25.19 -4.76 -21.35
CA LEU A 220 26.21 -3.71 -21.50
C LEU A 220 27.48 -3.97 -20.69
N ILE A 221 27.41 -4.84 -19.68
CA ILE A 221 28.51 -5.14 -18.76
C ILE A 221 29.16 -6.49 -19.08
N THR A 222 28.41 -7.41 -19.67
CA THR A 222 28.88 -8.78 -19.96
C THR A 222 29.76 -8.88 -21.21
N PRO A 223 30.68 -9.85 -21.27
CA PRO A 223 31.48 -10.14 -22.46
C PRO A 223 30.63 -10.47 -23.70
N ASP A 224 31.11 -10.11 -24.89
CA ASP A 224 30.41 -10.22 -26.18
C ASP A 224 29.83 -11.61 -26.48
N VAL A 225 30.46 -12.68 -25.97
CA VAL A 225 30.04 -14.07 -26.17
C VAL A 225 28.67 -14.37 -25.54
N PHE A 226 28.32 -13.69 -24.43
CA PHE A 226 27.07 -13.91 -23.70
C PHE A 226 25.95 -12.96 -24.12
N VAL A 227 26.28 -11.86 -24.80
CA VAL A 227 25.33 -10.83 -25.25
C VAL A 227 24.13 -11.41 -26.04
N PRO A 228 24.27 -12.30 -27.04
CA PRO A 228 23.12 -12.77 -27.80
C PRO A 228 22.14 -13.60 -26.94
N TRP A 229 22.63 -14.35 -25.96
CA TRP A 229 21.81 -15.15 -25.05
C TRP A 229 21.01 -14.28 -24.09
N ILE A 230 21.67 -13.28 -23.50
CA ILE A 230 21.04 -12.35 -22.55
C ILE A 230 20.06 -11.43 -23.28
N ALA A 231 20.43 -10.92 -24.46
CA ALA A 231 19.57 -10.09 -25.30
C ALA A 231 18.33 -10.88 -25.78
N GLY A 232 18.51 -12.13 -26.20
CA GLY A 232 17.40 -13.02 -26.56
C GLY A 232 16.44 -13.25 -25.39
N GLY A 233 16.97 -13.51 -24.20
CA GLY A 233 16.17 -13.64 -22.97
C GLY A 233 15.42 -12.35 -22.61
N ALA A 234 16.07 -11.20 -22.74
CA ALA A 234 15.46 -9.89 -22.48
C ALA A 234 14.28 -9.62 -23.42
N ILE A 235 14.43 -9.90 -24.72
CA ILE A 235 13.36 -9.73 -25.73
C ILE A 235 12.18 -10.67 -25.46
N LEU A 236 12.45 -11.93 -25.11
CA LEU A 236 11.39 -12.91 -24.81
C LEU A 236 10.57 -12.46 -23.59
N LEU A 237 11.24 -12.01 -22.53
CA LEU A 237 10.57 -11.50 -21.34
C LEU A 237 9.77 -10.22 -21.62
N LEU A 238 10.28 -9.33 -22.48
CA LEU A 238 9.55 -8.14 -22.91
C LEU A 238 8.30 -8.52 -23.70
N ALA A 239 8.43 -9.44 -24.65
CA ALA A 239 7.31 -9.94 -25.44
C ALA A 239 6.26 -10.63 -24.56
N ALA A 240 6.68 -11.45 -23.60
CA ALA A 240 5.78 -12.08 -22.63
C ALA A 240 5.08 -11.04 -21.73
N GLY A 241 5.80 -10.02 -21.27
CA GLY A 241 5.25 -8.93 -20.48
C GLY A 241 4.23 -8.08 -21.25
N LEU A 242 4.51 -7.75 -22.51
CA LEU A 242 3.57 -7.06 -23.41
C LEU A 242 2.38 -7.93 -23.81
N TRP A 243 2.60 -9.23 -24.03
CA TRP A 243 1.52 -10.17 -24.32
C TRP A 243 0.56 -10.27 -23.14
N GLY A 244 1.05 -10.46 -21.90
CA GLY A 244 0.18 -10.48 -20.72
C GLY A 244 -0.60 -9.17 -20.48
N LEU A 245 -0.13 -8.08 -21.08
CA LEU A 245 -0.70 -6.73 -21.01
C LEU A 245 -1.92 -6.55 -21.90
N PHE A 246 -1.82 -7.05 -23.13
CA PHE A 246 -2.80 -6.83 -24.20
C PHE A 246 -3.60 -8.08 -24.56
N ALA A 247 -3.15 -9.26 -24.16
CA ALA A 247 -3.84 -10.50 -24.48
C ALA A 247 -5.20 -10.55 -23.76
N PRO A 248 -6.26 -10.97 -24.48
CA PRO A 248 -7.55 -11.21 -23.86
C PRO A 248 -7.44 -12.34 -22.83
N PRO A 249 -8.25 -12.31 -21.76
CA PRO A 249 -8.28 -13.38 -20.78
C PRO A 249 -8.67 -14.71 -21.43
N SER A 250 -8.08 -15.81 -20.95
CA SER A 250 -8.50 -17.14 -21.37
C SER A 250 -9.89 -17.44 -20.82
N LYS A 251 -10.71 -18.18 -21.57
CA LYS A 251 -12.05 -18.58 -21.10
C LYS A 251 -12.04 -19.35 -19.79
N THR A 252 -10.93 -20.03 -19.47
CA THR A 252 -10.70 -20.75 -18.22
C THR A 252 -10.45 -19.83 -17.01
N SER A 253 -10.09 -18.57 -17.25
CA SER A 253 -9.86 -17.58 -16.18
C SER A 253 -11.12 -16.79 -15.81
N LEU A 254 -12.14 -16.81 -16.67
CA LEU A 254 -13.43 -16.17 -16.43
C LEU A 254 -14.23 -17.03 -15.46
N ARG A 255 -14.70 -16.42 -14.37
CA ARG A 255 -15.54 -17.12 -13.39
C ARG A 255 -16.96 -17.28 -13.93
N GLU A 256 -17.65 -18.28 -13.40
CA GLU A 256 -19.07 -18.51 -13.67
C GLU A 256 -19.92 -17.63 -12.74
N ILE A 257 -20.95 -17.03 -13.33
CA ILE A 257 -21.94 -16.19 -12.65
C ILE A 257 -23.29 -16.88 -12.79
N HIS A 258 -23.97 -17.07 -11.67
CA HIS A 258 -25.27 -17.71 -11.59
C HIS A 258 -26.34 -16.62 -11.60
N CYS A 259 -27.18 -16.62 -12.62
CA CYS A 259 -28.33 -15.74 -12.74
C CYS A 259 -29.51 -16.38 -12.00
N LEU A 260 -29.81 -15.84 -10.83
CA LEU A 260 -30.91 -16.29 -9.98
C LEU A 260 -32.06 -15.27 -10.05
N ARG A 261 -33.28 -15.76 -9.90
CA ARG A 261 -34.46 -14.93 -9.69
C ARG A 261 -35.10 -15.28 -8.37
N GLY A 262 -35.33 -14.26 -7.55
CA GLY A 262 -35.99 -14.42 -6.26
C GLY A 262 -36.13 -13.09 -5.53
N THR A 263 -36.59 -13.15 -4.29
CA THR A 263 -36.80 -11.98 -3.44
C THR A 263 -35.68 -11.84 -2.42
N PRO A 264 -34.76 -10.87 -2.56
CA PRO A 264 -33.76 -10.63 -1.54
C PRO A 264 -34.45 -10.06 -0.29
N ARG A 265 -34.26 -10.73 0.85
CA ARG A 265 -34.78 -10.29 2.15
C ARG A 265 -33.64 -9.92 3.08
N ARG A 266 -33.85 -8.85 3.83
CA ARG A 266 -32.99 -8.48 4.96
C ARG A 266 -33.47 -9.25 6.16
N TRP A 267 -32.60 -10.09 6.72
CA TRP A 267 -32.84 -10.70 8.02
C TRP A 267 -32.36 -9.72 9.09
N GLY A 268 -33.31 -9.08 9.76
CA GLY A 268 -33.06 -8.14 10.84
C GLY A 268 -33.92 -8.48 12.04
N LEU A 269 -33.29 -8.66 13.20
CA LEU A 269 -33.97 -8.48 14.48
C LEU A 269 -33.98 -6.96 14.74
N PHE A 270 -35.16 -6.37 14.79
CA PHE A 270 -35.34 -4.93 15.01
C PHE A 270 -34.54 -4.47 16.24
N GLY A 271 -33.56 -3.58 16.03
CA GLY A 271 -32.70 -3.01 17.06
C GLY A 271 -31.78 -1.95 16.43
N GLU A 272 -31.61 -0.82 17.12
CA GLU A 272 -31.12 0.50 16.67
C GLU A 272 -29.71 0.58 16.02
N ASN A 273 -29.10 -0.51 15.56
CA ASN A 273 -27.77 -0.47 14.93
C ASN A 273 -27.80 -0.99 13.48
N ASP A 274 -28.23 -0.11 12.57
CA ASP A 274 -28.45 -0.43 11.15
C ASP A 274 -27.19 -0.84 10.38
N GLN A 275 -25.98 -0.52 10.85
CA GLN A 275 -24.75 -0.72 10.06
C GLN A 275 -24.26 -2.18 9.95
N GLU A 276 -24.46 -3.01 10.99
CA GLU A 276 -24.10 -4.44 10.96
C GLU A 276 -25.24 -5.30 10.38
N GLN A 277 -26.47 -4.78 10.37
CA GLN A 277 -27.67 -5.47 9.88
C GLN A 277 -27.82 -5.43 8.35
N ILE A 278 -27.09 -4.55 7.66
CA ILE A 278 -27.10 -4.45 6.19
C ILE A 278 -26.31 -5.60 5.54
N ASN A 279 -25.49 -6.33 6.30
CA ASN A 279 -24.71 -7.46 5.79
C ASN A 279 -25.47 -8.79 5.78
N ASN A 280 -26.69 -8.85 6.32
CA ASN A 280 -27.47 -10.08 6.45
C ASN A 280 -28.64 -10.13 5.44
N ILE A 281 -28.36 -9.75 4.19
CA ILE A 281 -29.33 -9.88 3.10
C ILE A 281 -29.15 -11.27 2.50
N SER A 282 -30.21 -12.06 2.44
CA SER A 282 -30.17 -13.38 1.80
C SER A 282 -31.22 -13.49 0.71
N LEU A 283 -30.92 -14.38 -0.24
CA LEU A 283 -31.86 -14.90 -1.22
C LEU A 283 -32.22 -16.32 -0.78
N GLY A 284 -33.35 -16.46 -0.10
CA GLY A 284 -33.73 -17.70 0.60
C GLY A 284 -32.64 -18.15 1.58
N ILE A 285 -31.88 -19.20 1.21
CA ILE A 285 -30.82 -19.80 2.06
C ILE A 285 -29.42 -19.22 1.76
N ILE A 286 -29.27 -18.49 0.66
CA ILE A 286 -27.97 -18.00 0.20
C ILE A 286 -27.77 -16.56 0.67
N ASP A 287 -26.81 -16.33 1.55
CA ASP A 287 -26.41 -14.97 1.93
C ASP A 287 -25.78 -14.25 0.74
N LEU A 288 -26.14 -12.98 0.56
CA LEU A 288 -25.64 -12.12 -0.52
C LEU A 288 -24.63 -11.13 0.05
N ILE A 289 -23.43 -11.10 -0.55
CA ILE A 289 -22.38 -10.16 -0.18
C ILE A 289 -22.36 -9.03 -1.20
N TYR A 290 -22.74 -7.84 -0.75
CA TYR A 290 -22.78 -6.63 -1.56
C TYR A 290 -21.52 -5.77 -1.38
N PRO A 291 -21.07 -5.06 -2.42
CA PRO A 291 -20.07 -4.00 -2.28
C PRO A 291 -20.55 -2.88 -1.35
N ALA A 292 -19.64 -2.33 -0.55
CA ALA A 292 -19.96 -1.32 0.46
C ALA A 292 -20.63 -0.06 -0.12
N HIS A 293 -20.28 0.35 -1.35
CA HIS A 293 -20.84 1.52 -2.00
C HIS A 293 -22.26 1.31 -2.55
N TRP A 294 -22.72 0.06 -2.68
CA TRP A 294 -24.09 -0.25 -3.10
C TRP A 294 -25.09 -0.19 -1.95
N GLN A 295 -24.63 -0.25 -0.70
CA GLN A 295 -25.46 -0.28 0.51
C GLN A 295 -26.67 0.68 0.52
N PRO A 296 -26.55 1.98 0.20
CA PRO A 296 -27.69 2.90 0.26
C PRO A 296 -28.74 2.66 -0.83
N TYR A 297 -28.39 1.99 -1.93
CA TYR A 297 -29.28 1.80 -3.08
C TYR A 297 -30.05 0.47 -3.04
N ILE A 298 -29.62 -0.48 -2.21
CA ILE A 298 -30.20 -1.82 -2.17
C ILE A 298 -31.63 -1.77 -1.60
N ALA A 299 -31.92 -0.86 -0.66
CA ALA A 299 -33.19 -0.71 0.05
C ALA A 299 -34.44 -0.71 -0.86
N GLN A 300 -34.33 -0.18 -2.08
CA GLN A 300 -35.43 -0.06 -3.03
C GLN A 300 -35.87 -1.41 -3.63
N ASP A 301 -34.93 -2.34 -3.78
CA ASP A 301 -35.14 -3.62 -4.46
C ASP A 301 -35.39 -4.79 -3.48
N LEU A 302 -35.31 -4.56 -2.16
CA LEU A 302 -35.65 -5.59 -1.17
C LEU A 302 -37.13 -5.93 -1.16
N GLY A 303 -37.42 -7.23 -0.96
CA GLY A 303 -38.79 -7.75 -0.89
C GLY A 303 -39.51 -7.82 -2.25
N GLN A 304 -38.89 -7.35 -3.33
CA GLN A 304 -39.40 -7.48 -4.69
C GLN A 304 -38.70 -8.63 -5.41
N GLN A 305 -39.42 -9.32 -6.30
CA GLN A 305 -38.80 -10.33 -7.16
C GLN A 305 -37.85 -9.63 -8.14
N THR A 306 -36.56 -9.87 -7.99
CA THR A 306 -35.52 -9.27 -8.82
C THR A 306 -34.56 -10.33 -9.34
N ASP A 307 -33.98 -10.05 -10.50
CA ASP A 307 -32.93 -10.87 -11.08
C ASP A 307 -31.60 -10.48 -10.44
N ILE A 308 -30.89 -11.46 -9.89
CA ILE A 308 -29.64 -11.28 -9.17
C ILE A 308 -28.59 -12.20 -9.78
N ASP A 309 -27.50 -11.60 -10.25
CA ASP A 309 -26.34 -12.32 -10.74
C ASP A 309 -25.33 -12.45 -9.60
N ILE A 310 -25.03 -13.68 -9.20
CA ILE A 310 -24.10 -13.96 -8.10
C ILE A 310 -22.89 -14.78 -8.55
N TYR A 311 -21.77 -14.55 -7.90
CA TYR A 311 -20.61 -15.45 -7.95
C TYR A 311 -20.83 -16.67 -7.06
N LEU A 312 -20.06 -17.73 -7.32
CA LEU A 312 -19.96 -18.89 -6.40
C LEU A 312 -19.59 -18.47 -4.97
N ASP A 313 -18.80 -17.40 -4.83
CA ASP A 313 -18.35 -16.83 -3.56
C ASP A 313 -19.43 -15.94 -2.89
N ARG A 314 -20.70 -16.01 -3.32
CA ARG A 314 -21.83 -15.21 -2.81
C ARG A 314 -21.77 -13.70 -3.08
N HIS A 315 -20.75 -13.23 -3.78
CA HIS A 315 -20.64 -11.82 -4.15
C HIS A 315 -21.63 -11.49 -5.27
N VAL A 316 -22.32 -10.37 -5.15
CA VAL A 316 -23.31 -9.94 -6.15
C VAL A 316 -22.64 -9.15 -7.27
N ALA A 317 -22.81 -9.60 -8.51
CA ALA A 317 -22.32 -8.94 -9.71
C ALA A 317 -23.33 -7.95 -10.31
N ARG A 318 -24.62 -8.27 -10.18
CA ARG A 318 -25.72 -7.41 -10.66
C ARG A 318 -26.99 -7.69 -9.85
N GLN A 319 -27.76 -6.65 -9.59
CA GLN A 319 -29.11 -6.72 -9.03
C GLN A 319 -30.05 -5.85 -9.86
N GLY A 320 -31.09 -6.49 -10.40
CA GLY A 320 -32.17 -5.83 -11.12
C GLY A 320 -31.69 -5.03 -12.34
N ARG A 321 -32.20 -3.79 -12.43
CA ARG A 321 -32.00 -2.91 -13.59
C ARG A 321 -30.87 -1.90 -13.41
N PHE A 322 -30.62 -1.45 -12.18
CA PHE A 322 -29.77 -0.27 -11.94
C PHE A 322 -28.43 -0.60 -11.29
N LEU A 323 -28.32 -1.72 -10.59
CA LEU A 323 -27.08 -2.12 -9.91
C LEU A 323 -26.38 -3.18 -10.75
N SER A 324 -25.31 -2.82 -11.44
CA SER A 324 -24.48 -3.78 -12.18
C SER A 324 -23.01 -3.37 -12.11
N LEU A 325 -22.13 -4.33 -11.78
CA LEU A 325 -20.69 -4.08 -11.78
C LEU A 325 -20.18 -3.80 -13.21
N HIS A 326 -20.80 -4.44 -14.21
CA HIS A 326 -20.49 -4.21 -15.61
C HIS A 326 -20.68 -2.74 -16.02
N ASP A 327 -21.84 -2.14 -15.73
CA ASP A 327 -22.10 -0.74 -16.09
C ASP A 327 -21.27 0.21 -15.22
N GLU A 328 -20.99 -0.16 -13.97
CA GLU A 328 -20.14 0.62 -13.09
C GLU A 328 -18.73 0.75 -13.66
N VAL A 329 -18.07 -0.35 -14.04
CA VAL A 329 -16.72 -0.33 -14.61
C VAL A 329 -16.67 0.44 -15.94
N LYS A 330 -17.73 0.30 -16.74
CA LYS A 330 -17.83 0.98 -18.03
C LYS A 330 -17.93 2.49 -17.90
N ASN A 331 -18.68 2.97 -16.91
CA ASN A 331 -18.84 4.40 -16.64
C ASN A 331 -17.73 4.97 -15.75
N PHE A 332 -17.17 4.15 -14.85
CA PHE A 332 -16.18 4.50 -13.84
C PHE A 332 -15.01 3.50 -13.82
N PRO A 333 -14.10 3.56 -14.80
CA PRO A 333 -12.98 2.62 -14.87
C PRO A 333 -11.98 2.84 -13.73
N LEU A 334 -11.67 1.78 -12.97
CA LEU A 334 -10.66 1.82 -11.93
C LEU A 334 -9.24 1.89 -12.53
N GLN A 335 -8.51 2.97 -12.23
CA GLN A 335 -7.13 3.14 -12.64
C GLN A 335 -6.15 2.47 -11.65
N HIS A 336 -5.57 1.34 -12.06
CA HIS A 336 -4.57 0.62 -11.28
C HIS A 336 -3.19 1.30 -11.37
N TRP A 337 -2.91 2.26 -10.48
CA TRP A 337 -1.66 3.05 -10.48
C TRP A 337 -0.42 2.24 -10.07
N LEU A 338 -0.58 1.18 -9.26
CA LEU A 338 0.52 0.41 -8.70
C LEU A 338 1.41 -0.21 -9.78
N ARG A 339 0.78 -0.73 -10.83
CA ARG A 339 1.45 -1.32 -11.98
C ARG A 339 2.36 -0.31 -12.70
N SER A 340 1.80 0.86 -13.00
CA SER A 340 2.53 1.95 -13.64
C SER A 340 3.65 2.47 -12.73
N ALA A 341 3.43 2.51 -11.41
CA ALA A 341 4.43 2.89 -10.43
C ALA A 341 5.61 1.90 -10.38
N VAL A 342 5.37 0.60 -10.45
CA VAL A 342 6.42 -0.42 -10.51
C VAL A 342 7.25 -0.29 -11.79
N ILE A 343 6.60 -0.10 -12.95
CA ILE A 343 7.30 0.09 -14.22
C ILE A 343 8.13 1.38 -14.20
N ALA A 344 7.58 2.48 -13.69
CA ALA A 344 8.27 3.76 -13.55
C ALA A 344 9.45 3.68 -12.56
N GLY A 345 9.27 2.99 -11.43
CA GLY A 345 10.35 2.76 -10.47
C GLY A 345 11.47 1.90 -11.05
N GLY A 346 11.11 0.83 -11.76
CA GLY A 346 12.07 -0.05 -12.43
C GLY A 346 12.86 0.65 -13.54
N SER A 347 12.21 1.46 -14.37
CA SER A 347 12.90 2.23 -15.42
C SER A 347 13.80 3.31 -14.82
N LEU A 348 13.38 3.98 -13.74
CA LEU A 348 14.20 4.94 -13.01
C LEU A 348 15.45 4.28 -12.41
N LEU A 349 15.30 3.08 -11.82
CA LEU A 349 16.43 2.31 -11.28
C LEU A 349 17.45 1.98 -12.38
N VAL A 350 17.00 1.49 -13.54
CA VAL A 350 17.90 1.17 -14.66
C VAL A 350 18.59 2.43 -15.18
N LEU A 351 17.87 3.55 -15.28
CA LEU A 351 18.45 4.84 -15.67
C LEU A 351 19.52 5.30 -14.67
N PHE A 352 19.29 5.13 -13.38
CA PHE A 352 20.27 5.42 -12.34
C PHE A 352 21.51 4.52 -12.50
N MET A 353 21.33 3.21 -12.65
CA MET A 353 22.46 2.30 -12.88
C MET A 353 23.26 2.67 -14.13
N LEU A 354 22.60 3.08 -15.20
CA LEU A 354 23.25 3.52 -16.42
C LEU A 354 24.12 4.78 -16.18
N LEU A 355 23.60 5.77 -15.45
CA LEU A 355 24.31 7.02 -15.15
C LEU A 355 25.55 6.83 -14.25
N PHE A 356 25.47 5.92 -13.28
CA PHE A 356 26.55 5.73 -12.30
C PHE A 356 27.59 4.70 -12.74
N TRP A 357 27.18 3.66 -13.48
CA TRP A 357 28.04 2.51 -13.78
C TRP A 357 28.72 2.62 -15.15
N ILE A 358 28.04 3.19 -16.14
CA ILE A 358 28.60 3.42 -17.47
C ILE A 358 29.03 4.89 -17.52
N PRO A 359 30.24 5.24 -18.02
CA PRO A 359 30.69 6.62 -18.11
C PRO A 359 29.95 7.37 -19.24
N LEU A 360 28.65 7.58 -19.08
CA LEU A 360 27.83 8.38 -20.00
C LEU A 360 28.12 9.88 -19.93
N ASP A 361 29.03 10.32 -19.06
CA ASP A 361 29.42 11.71 -18.94
C ASP A 361 29.86 12.31 -20.30
N MET A 362 30.60 11.54 -21.12
CA MET A 362 30.97 11.96 -22.48
C MET A 362 29.76 12.16 -23.42
N PRO A 363 28.91 11.14 -23.69
CA PRO A 363 27.76 11.32 -24.57
C PRO A 363 26.71 12.31 -24.03
N ILE A 364 26.57 12.46 -22.72
CA ILE A 364 25.70 13.49 -22.13
C ILE A 364 26.27 14.89 -22.38
N LYS A 365 27.59 15.08 -22.26
CA LYS A 365 28.24 16.35 -22.62
C LYS A 365 28.05 16.67 -24.11
N PHE A 366 28.12 15.67 -24.99
CA PHE A 366 27.86 15.84 -26.43
C PHE A 366 26.39 16.16 -26.75
N THR A 367 25.42 15.49 -26.14
CA THR A 367 23.99 15.81 -26.37
C THR A 367 23.64 17.20 -25.82
N LEU A 368 24.27 17.59 -24.70
CA LEU A 368 24.06 18.88 -24.06
C LEU A 368 24.78 20.03 -24.80
N SER A 369 25.93 19.76 -25.45
CA SER A 369 26.58 20.72 -26.36
C SER A 369 25.79 20.87 -27.66
N TRP A 370 25.27 19.78 -28.21
CA TRP A 370 24.42 19.79 -29.40
C TRP A 370 23.11 20.56 -29.18
N MET A 371 22.47 20.37 -28.01
CA MET A 371 21.25 21.09 -27.63
C MET A 371 21.47 22.59 -27.37
N LYS A 372 22.68 22.99 -26.97
CA LYS A 372 23.07 24.40 -26.80
C LYS A 372 23.40 25.10 -28.14
N GLY A 373 23.38 24.37 -29.25
CA GLY A 373 23.80 24.84 -30.55
C GLY A 373 25.33 24.81 -30.67
N ALA A 374 25.86 23.77 -31.29
CA ALA A 374 27.30 23.64 -31.54
C ALA A 374 27.77 24.84 -32.36
N GLN A 375 28.55 25.72 -31.75
CA GLN A 375 29.18 26.85 -32.44
C GLN A 375 30.42 26.32 -33.16
N THR A 376 30.47 26.51 -34.48
CA THR A 376 31.66 26.24 -35.28
C THR A 376 32.69 27.32 -35.00
N ILE A 377 33.73 27.00 -34.22
CA ILE A 377 34.81 27.93 -33.95
C ILE A 377 35.83 27.81 -35.09
N GLU A 378 35.89 28.84 -35.93
CA GLU A 378 36.94 28.98 -36.94
C GLU A 378 38.14 29.69 -36.31
N ALA A 379 39.26 28.99 -36.15
CA ALA A 379 40.49 29.58 -35.63
C ALA A 379 41.61 29.45 -36.66
N THR A 380 42.17 30.61 -37.04
CA THR A 380 43.30 30.70 -37.99
C THR A 380 44.65 30.94 -37.31
N SER A 381 44.63 31.16 -35.99
CA SER A 381 45.83 31.39 -35.17
C SER A 381 45.74 30.70 -33.82
N VAL A 382 46.90 30.35 -33.25
CA VAL A 382 47.00 29.64 -31.95
C VAL A 382 46.40 30.48 -30.82
N LYS A 383 46.57 31.80 -30.88
CA LYS A 383 46.00 32.74 -29.89
C LYS A 383 44.47 32.79 -29.94
N GLN A 384 43.87 32.83 -31.14
CA GLN A 384 42.41 32.77 -31.29
C GLN A 384 41.84 31.45 -30.77
N LEU A 385 42.54 30.33 -30.97
CA LEU A 385 42.10 29.03 -30.45
C LEU A 385 42.20 28.97 -28.91
N HIS A 386 43.22 29.58 -28.32
CA HIS A 386 43.40 29.65 -26.87
C HIS A 386 42.32 30.53 -26.21
N ASP A 387 42.07 31.71 -26.78
CA ASP A 387 41.10 32.67 -26.25
C ASP A 387 39.64 32.20 -26.43
N ALA A 388 39.38 31.34 -27.42
CA ALA A 388 38.05 30.78 -27.68
C ALA A 388 37.56 29.77 -26.61
N GLY A 389 38.45 29.23 -25.77
CA GLY A 389 38.08 28.39 -24.63
C GLY A 389 37.30 27.13 -25.00
N VAL A 390 37.88 26.31 -25.89
CA VAL A 390 37.29 25.09 -26.48
C VAL A 390 36.69 24.16 -25.42
N ARG A 391 35.45 23.71 -25.64
CA ARG A 391 34.76 22.74 -24.80
C ARG A 391 34.59 21.40 -25.54
N VAL A 392 34.41 20.33 -24.76
CA VAL A 392 34.10 19.01 -25.32
C VAL A 392 32.75 19.08 -26.03
N GLY A 393 32.76 18.86 -27.34
CA GLY A 393 31.56 18.90 -28.19
C GLY A 393 31.47 20.07 -29.17
N ASP A 394 32.43 21.00 -29.17
CA ASP A 394 32.52 22.06 -30.18
C ASP A 394 33.11 21.53 -31.50
N THR A 395 32.62 22.03 -32.64
CA THR A 395 33.17 21.73 -33.96
C THR A 395 34.25 22.75 -34.31
N LEU A 396 35.47 22.28 -34.54
CA LEU A 396 36.62 23.14 -34.84
C LEU A 396 36.94 23.12 -36.33
N HIS A 397 37.02 24.29 -36.96
CA HIS A 397 37.61 24.44 -38.28
C HIS A 397 38.95 25.19 -38.13
N LEU A 398 40.04 24.42 -38.17
CA LEU A 398 41.39 24.93 -37.92
C LEU A 398 42.15 25.03 -39.23
N SER A 399 42.70 26.21 -39.52
CA SER A 399 43.60 26.42 -40.66
C SER A 399 44.86 27.10 -40.16
N GLY A 400 46.02 26.46 -40.36
CA GLY A 400 47.27 26.95 -39.81
C GLY A 400 48.50 26.22 -40.35
N LYS A 401 49.67 26.73 -39.99
CA LYS A 401 50.97 26.10 -40.29
C LYS A 401 51.54 25.54 -38.99
N GLY A 402 51.75 24.23 -38.92
CA GLY A 402 52.41 23.56 -37.80
C GLY A 402 53.83 23.12 -38.15
N MET A 403 54.61 22.77 -37.13
CA MET A 403 55.94 22.18 -37.27
C MET A 403 55.87 20.69 -36.94
N CYS A 404 56.63 19.88 -37.68
CA CYS A 404 56.77 18.45 -37.36
C CYS A 404 57.83 18.25 -36.29
N ASN A 405 57.61 17.29 -35.41
CA ASN A 405 58.59 16.97 -34.37
C ASN A 405 59.82 16.29 -34.97
N ILE A 406 61.01 16.73 -34.57
CA ILE A 406 62.27 16.08 -34.93
C ILE A 406 62.65 15.21 -33.74
N HIS A 407 62.61 13.88 -33.91
CA HIS A 407 63.14 12.98 -32.90
C HIS A 407 64.60 13.34 -32.59
N GLN A 408 64.93 13.49 -31.32
CA GLN A 408 66.32 13.74 -30.91
C GLN A 408 67.21 12.59 -31.38
N SER A 409 68.43 12.91 -31.78
CA SER A 409 69.39 12.10 -32.54
C SER A 409 69.91 10.84 -31.81
N GLY A 410 69.02 9.91 -31.45
CA GLY A 410 69.38 8.68 -30.74
C GLY A 410 68.37 7.53 -30.81
N SER A 411 67.15 7.71 -31.32
CA SER A 411 66.10 6.66 -31.32
C SER A 411 65.51 6.30 -32.69
N TRP A 412 66.18 6.65 -33.80
CA TRP A 412 65.65 6.36 -35.14
C TRP A 412 66.13 5.02 -35.67
N THR A 413 65.23 4.04 -35.77
CA THR A 413 65.41 2.85 -36.60
C THR A 413 64.69 3.07 -37.93
N ALA A 414 65.46 3.19 -39.02
CA ALA A 414 64.92 3.35 -40.37
C ALA A 414 63.92 2.23 -40.70
N GLN A 415 62.66 2.58 -40.99
CA GLN A 415 61.77 1.63 -41.66
C GLN A 415 62.29 1.39 -43.08
N PRO A 416 62.28 0.14 -43.60
CA PRO A 416 62.97 -0.23 -44.83
C PRO A 416 62.43 0.40 -46.12
N ASN A 417 61.32 1.17 -46.07
CA ASN A 417 60.62 1.68 -47.24
C ASN A 417 60.61 3.21 -47.41
N SER A 418 61.38 3.98 -46.63
CA SER A 418 61.53 5.42 -46.87
C SER A 418 63.00 5.87 -46.74
N PRO A 419 63.74 6.02 -47.85
CA PRO A 419 65.18 6.25 -47.79
C PRO A 419 65.57 7.68 -47.37
N PHE A 420 64.65 8.65 -47.30
CA PHE A 420 64.96 10.03 -46.91
C PHE A 420 63.72 10.77 -46.38
N MET A 421 63.48 10.77 -45.07
CA MET A 421 62.82 11.88 -44.37
C MET A 421 63.30 11.93 -42.91
N PRO A 422 64.11 12.92 -42.49
CA PRO A 422 64.46 13.13 -41.07
C PRO A 422 63.33 13.78 -40.26
N PHE A 423 62.14 13.93 -40.86
CA PHE A 423 60.99 14.62 -40.29
C PHE A 423 59.84 13.62 -40.10
N ASP A 424 59.46 13.37 -38.85
CA ASP A 424 58.27 12.57 -38.51
C ASP A 424 57.09 13.52 -38.26
N CYS A 425 56.22 13.64 -39.26
CA CYS A 425 55.02 14.48 -39.18
C CYS A 425 53.79 13.74 -38.62
N SER A 426 53.96 12.58 -37.97
CA SER A 426 52.86 11.89 -37.27
C SER A 426 52.25 12.72 -36.13
N GLN A 427 53.03 13.67 -35.59
CA GLN A 427 52.57 14.68 -34.65
C GLN A 427 52.90 16.07 -35.17
N ILE A 428 51.87 16.89 -35.36
CA ILE A 428 52.01 18.29 -35.78
C ILE A 428 51.87 19.16 -34.55
N ILE A 429 52.91 19.93 -34.24
CA ILE A 429 52.89 20.91 -33.15
C ILE A 429 52.53 22.26 -33.77
N TRP A 430 51.38 22.81 -33.38
CA TRP A 430 50.96 24.13 -33.80
C TRP A 430 51.24 25.15 -32.68
N ASN A 431 52.32 25.91 -32.82
CA ASN A 431 52.73 26.95 -31.86
C ASN A 431 53.29 28.18 -32.58
N ASP A 432 53.35 29.31 -31.87
CA ASP A 432 53.91 30.58 -32.38
C ASP A 432 55.44 30.68 -32.14
N ALA A 433 56.14 29.57 -31.93
CA ALA A 433 57.56 29.59 -31.62
C ALA A 433 58.40 29.97 -32.86
N ARG A 434 59.50 30.72 -32.66
CA ARG A 434 60.41 31.09 -33.76
C ARG A 434 61.02 29.83 -34.37
N THR A 435 60.95 29.72 -35.70
CA THR A 435 61.54 28.61 -36.47
C THR A 435 63.03 28.50 -36.21
N LEU A 436 63.51 27.30 -35.85
CA LEU A 436 64.93 27.01 -35.77
C LEU A 436 65.60 27.23 -37.15
N PRO A 437 66.81 27.81 -37.22
CA PRO A 437 67.51 27.98 -38.48
C PRO A 437 67.77 26.61 -39.13
N LEU A 438 67.49 26.50 -40.44
CA LEU A 438 67.70 25.27 -41.19
C LEU A 438 69.19 24.87 -41.15
N PRO A 439 69.52 23.58 -40.92
CA PRO A 439 70.88 23.11 -41.04
C PRO A 439 71.34 23.20 -42.51
N SER A 440 72.46 23.89 -42.74
CA SER A 440 73.07 24.01 -44.08
C SER A 440 73.53 22.63 -44.59
N PRO A 441 73.28 22.26 -45.86
CA PRO A 441 73.73 20.99 -46.40
C PRO A 441 75.25 20.97 -46.52
N ILE A 442 75.90 20.08 -45.76
CA ILE A 442 77.33 19.78 -45.90
C ILE A 442 77.49 18.94 -47.18
N SER A 443 78.09 19.51 -48.23
CA SER A 443 78.46 18.79 -49.44
C SER A 443 79.62 17.83 -49.15
N SER A 444 79.34 16.54 -49.06
CA SER A 444 80.34 15.49 -48.97
C SER A 444 80.76 15.00 -50.37
N THR A 445 81.56 15.80 -51.08
CA THR A 445 82.37 15.28 -52.19
C THR A 445 83.58 14.55 -51.62
N LYS A 446 83.55 13.21 -51.60
CA LYS A 446 84.75 12.39 -51.40
C LYS A 446 84.98 11.51 -52.64
N PRO A 447 86.16 11.57 -53.29
CA PRO A 447 86.43 10.82 -54.51
C PRO A 447 86.63 9.33 -54.22
N ARG A 448 86.05 8.48 -55.09
CA ARG A 448 86.36 7.05 -55.17
C ARG A 448 87.85 6.88 -55.50
N ARG A 449 88.54 6.02 -54.75
CA ARG A 449 89.72 5.30 -55.22
C ARG A 449 89.32 3.86 -55.48
#